data_AF-A0A961CD93-F1
#
_entry.id   AF-A0A961CD93-F1
#
_cell.length_a   1.000
_cell.length_b   1.000
_cell.length_c   1.000
_cell.angle_alpha   90.00
_cell.angle_beta   90.00
_cell.angle_gamma   90.00
#
_symmetry.space_group_name_H-M   'P 1'
#
loop_
_entity.id
_entity.type
_entity.pdbx_description
1 polymer ?
#
loop_
_entity_poly.entity_id
_entity_poly.type
_entity_poly.pdbx_seq_one_letter_code
_entity_poly.pdbx_strand_id
1 'polypeptide(L)'
;MPLRQPARRRSGAIVCLAALVAAVAPLAVADPPAAGATERIEVSYDPALGLDQEQVLTVTAIAGSFSLTIGADSTAPLAATADAATVEAAIEALPGADVDGSGAAEVTVTGGSGGAFGGFHYRIRFDEVSPSGVYPRLTATNLSLSGYLAPSVVVQCVRCGDLQLPAGTPPPAGWPVVVLAHSGGFSAGAKDPTGDPVSGPRMQRWAAELNARGYATFAVNYHLADPHAIVPLYNQDCDLDLAPGAGGCDQVLIDTIAAQRSDFQLAVQYLRTGTRTPRPIDTTRLAMLGESAGATGALEVLYAGTTGATAMGGGDAGLSDPSIAAAVSIAGFVDDARQGPGEGSALVMSHTNDIMGELFGFDMFDESREVLARAQAVGNDGTSLVGYCTQLDADGNGSVEPQHLPPLDSATFADM
;
A
#
# COMPACT_ATOMS: atom_id res chain seq x y z
N MET A 1 -9.19 40.17 17.63
CA MET A 1 -10.05 39.03 18.02
C MET A 1 -9.22 37.76 17.88
N PRO A 2 -9.03 36.96 18.93
CA PRO A 2 -8.34 35.67 18.77
C PRO A 2 -9.29 34.70 18.06
N LEU A 3 -8.82 34.09 16.96
CA LEU A 3 -9.50 32.97 16.31
C LEU A 3 -9.59 31.84 17.34
N ARG A 4 -10.80 31.51 17.78
CA ARG A 4 -11.06 30.27 18.52
C ARG A 4 -10.76 29.12 17.57
N GLN A 5 -9.64 28.42 17.78
CA GLN A 5 -9.44 27.12 17.15
C GLN A 5 -10.60 26.20 17.59
N PRO A 6 -11.34 25.57 16.67
CA PRO A 6 -12.36 24.59 17.05
C PRO A 6 -11.69 23.45 17.83
N ALA A 7 -12.37 22.98 18.87
CA ALA A 7 -11.90 21.88 19.69
C ALA A 7 -11.57 20.68 18.78
N ARG A 8 -10.30 20.25 18.76
CA ARG A 8 -9.87 19.07 18.03
C ARG A 8 -10.61 17.85 18.59
N ARG A 9 -11.65 17.39 17.90
CA ARG A 9 -12.26 16.08 18.16
C ARG A 9 -11.24 15.02 17.79
N ARG A 10 -10.94 14.11 18.71
CA ARG A 10 -10.08 12.95 18.44
C ARG A 10 -10.91 11.91 17.70
N SER A 11 -10.81 11.89 16.37
CA SER A 11 -11.39 10.84 15.54
C SER A 11 -10.55 9.58 15.71
N GLY A 12 -10.93 8.71 16.65
CA GLY A 12 -10.39 7.36 16.75
C GLY A 12 -11.20 6.43 15.85
N ALA A 13 -10.67 6.10 14.67
CA ALA A 13 -11.23 5.05 13.85
C ALA A 13 -11.08 3.70 14.57
N ILE A 14 -12.14 3.24 15.25
CA ILE A 14 -12.24 1.86 15.70
C ILE A 14 -12.71 1.05 14.50
N VAL A 15 -11.76 0.57 13.68
CA VAL A 15 -12.06 -0.41 12.64
C VAL A 15 -12.62 -1.65 13.33
N CYS A 16 -13.88 -1.97 13.05
CA CYS A 16 -14.55 -3.09 13.68
C CYS A 16 -14.03 -4.39 13.06
N LEU A 17 -13.06 -5.02 13.71
CA LEU A 17 -12.41 -6.27 13.27
C LEU A 17 -13.40 -7.38 12.86
N ALA A 18 -14.60 -7.40 13.45
CA ALA A 18 -15.65 -8.33 13.08
C ALA A 18 -16.13 -8.15 11.61
N ALA A 19 -16.21 -6.91 11.13
CA ALA A 19 -16.58 -6.60 9.75
C ALA A 19 -15.52 -7.09 8.75
N LEU A 20 -14.24 -6.90 9.11
CA LEU A 20 -13.12 -7.39 8.31
C LEU A 20 -13.19 -8.91 8.13
N VAL A 21 -13.41 -9.64 9.23
CA VAL A 21 -13.50 -11.10 9.23
C VAL A 21 -14.73 -11.58 8.44
N ALA A 22 -15.86 -10.87 8.53
CA ALA A 22 -17.05 -11.20 7.77
C ALA A 22 -16.84 -11.04 6.25
N ALA A 23 -16.12 -10.00 5.81
CA ALA A 23 -15.85 -9.78 4.40
C ALA A 23 -14.96 -10.85 3.76
N VAL A 24 -14.02 -11.42 4.54
CA VAL A 24 -13.18 -12.54 4.08
C VAL A 24 -13.74 -13.92 4.47
N ALA A 25 -14.90 -13.98 5.13
CA ALA A 25 -15.54 -15.22 5.59
C ALA A 25 -15.85 -16.24 4.49
N PRO A 26 -16.12 -15.88 3.22
CA PRO A 26 -16.29 -16.86 2.15
C PRO A 26 -15.07 -17.79 1.98
N LEU A 27 -13.92 -17.41 2.54
CA LEU A 27 -12.67 -18.14 2.46
C LEU A 27 -12.35 -18.94 3.75
N ALA A 28 -13.18 -18.87 4.79
CA ALA A 28 -12.85 -19.40 6.11
C ALA A 28 -12.55 -20.91 6.10
N VAL A 29 -11.55 -21.30 6.90
CA VAL A 29 -11.23 -22.71 7.15
C VAL A 29 -12.11 -23.20 8.32
N ALA A 30 -12.69 -24.40 8.19
CA ALA A 30 -13.66 -24.94 9.15
C ALA A 30 -13.10 -25.05 10.59
N ASP A 31 -11.80 -25.28 10.75
CA ASP A 31 -11.10 -25.38 12.03
C ASP A 31 -9.83 -24.52 12.00
N PRO A 32 -9.85 -23.29 12.53
CA PRO A 32 -8.65 -22.45 12.57
C PRO A 32 -7.61 -23.07 13.51
N PRO A 33 -6.32 -23.00 13.16
CA PRO A 33 -5.27 -23.53 14.01
C PRO A 33 -5.15 -22.73 15.32
N ALA A 34 -4.73 -23.41 16.39
CA ALA A 34 -4.37 -22.72 17.62
C ALA A 34 -3.25 -21.70 17.35
N ALA A 35 -3.31 -20.53 17.99
CA ALA A 35 -2.30 -19.49 17.84
C ALA A 35 -0.90 -20.06 18.11
N GLY A 36 -0.11 -20.19 17.04
CA GLY A 36 1.27 -20.69 17.08
C GLY A 36 2.19 -19.74 16.34
N ALA A 37 3.49 -20.07 16.31
CA ALA A 37 4.50 -19.24 15.68
C ALA A 37 4.22 -19.09 14.17
N THR A 38 4.08 -17.85 13.71
CA THR A 38 4.00 -17.49 12.30
C THR A 38 5.38 -17.65 11.67
N GLU A 39 5.47 -18.42 10.58
CA GLU A 39 6.67 -18.41 9.73
C GLU A 39 6.62 -17.15 8.86
N ARG A 40 7.56 -16.21 9.08
CA ARG A 40 7.76 -15.07 8.17
C ARG A 40 8.77 -15.50 7.11
N ILE A 41 8.30 -15.56 5.88
CA ILE A 41 9.10 -15.77 4.70
C ILE A 41 9.27 -14.41 4.05
N GLU A 42 10.48 -13.88 4.11
CA GLU A 42 10.85 -12.76 3.26
C GLU A 42 10.89 -13.28 1.82
N VAL A 43 10.01 -12.74 0.99
CA VAL A 43 10.00 -13.05 -0.43
C VAL A 43 11.06 -12.17 -1.09
N SER A 44 12.21 -12.78 -1.35
CA SER A 44 13.25 -12.20 -2.21
C SER A 44 13.00 -12.64 -3.65
N TYR A 45 12.82 -11.64 -4.51
CA TYR A 45 12.94 -11.61 -5.98
C TYR A 45 12.87 -12.90 -6.81
N ASP A 46 12.06 -12.86 -7.88
CA ASP A 46 12.22 -13.73 -9.05
C ASP A 46 12.44 -12.88 -10.32
N PRO A 47 13.62 -12.94 -10.97
CA PRO A 47 13.89 -12.24 -12.23
C PRO A 47 12.94 -12.66 -13.34
N ALA A 48 12.47 -13.91 -13.30
CA ALA A 48 11.55 -14.44 -14.30
C ALA A 48 10.17 -13.75 -14.24
N LEU A 49 9.87 -13.03 -13.16
CA LEU A 49 8.63 -12.28 -12.97
C LEU A 49 8.81 -10.77 -13.17
N GLY A 50 10.00 -10.28 -13.55
CA GLY A 50 10.24 -8.84 -13.79
C GLY A 50 10.17 -7.98 -12.53
N LEU A 51 10.47 -8.55 -11.36
CA LEU A 51 10.39 -7.86 -10.07
C LEU A 51 11.66 -7.05 -9.77
N ASP A 52 12.02 -6.00 -10.52
CA ASP A 52 13.25 -5.24 -10.24
C ASP A 52 13.37 -4.84 -8.75
N GLN A 53 14.46 -5.26 -8.09
CA GLN A 53 14.69 -4.87 -6.69
C GLN A 53 15.20 -3.43 -6.67
N GLU A 54 14.24 -2.52 -6.54
CA GLU A 54 14.51 -1.12 -6.27
C GLU A 54 14.61 -0.90 -4.76
N GLN A 55 15.68 -0.24 -4.33
CA GLN A 55 15.92 0.23 -2.98
C GLN A 55 15.76 1.74 -2.96
N VAL A 56 14.78 2.24 -2.21
CA VAL A 56 14.63 3.69 -2.00
C VAL A 56 15.53 4.11 -0.86
N LEU A 57 16.39 5.10 -1.08
CA LEU A 57 17.18 5.80 -0.06
C LEU A 57 16.56 7.19 0.12
N THR A 58 16.08 7.48 1.33
CA THR A 58 15.64 8.83 1.70
C THR A 58 16.71 9.51 2.57
N VAL A 59 17.04 10.77 2.29
CA VAL A 59 17.93 11.61 3.11
C VAL A 59 17.21 12.94 3.40
N THR A 60 16.66 13.06 4.61
CA THR A 60 15.90 14.25 5.05
C THR A 60 16.78 15.40 5.54
N ALA A 61 18.11 15.23 5.55
CA ALA A 61 19.05 16.22 6.02
C ALA A 61 19.32 17.32 4.98
N ILE A 62 19.63 18.52 5.46
CA ILE A 62 20.05 19.66 4.61
C ILE A 62 21.58 19.77 4.51
N ALA A 63 22.30 19.15 5.44
CA ALA A 63 23.75 19.18 5.51
C ALA A 63 24.29 17.97 6.29
N GLY A 64 25.62 17.77 6.23
CA GLY A 64 26.32 16.69 6.90
C GLY A 64 26.66 15.54 5.96
N SER A 65 26.92 14.36 6.53
CA SER A 65 27.28 13.17 5.76
C SER A 65 26.67 11.88 6.30
N PHE A 66 26.53 10.91 5.39
CA PHE A 66 26.12 9.54 5.68
C PHE A 66 27.08 8.56 4.97
N SER A 67 27.03 7.28 5.33
CA SER A 67 27.64 6.21 4.54
C SER A 67 26.61 5.15 4.21
N LEU A 68 26.78 4.48 3.08
CA LEU A 68 26.04 3.28 2.72
C LEU A 68 26.90 2.06 3.01
N THR A 69 26.29 0.95 3.41
CA THR A 69 26.99 -0.30 3.76
C THR A 69 26.28 -1.49 3.14
N ILE A 70 27.07 -2.36 2.51
CA ILE A 70 26.66 -3.65 1.97
C ILE A 70 27.52 -4.73 2.63
N GLY A 71 26.91 -5.61 3.42
CA GLY A 71 27.66 -6.63 4.16
C GLY A 71 28.68 -5.99 5.11
N ALA A 72 29.97 -6.16 4.82
CA ALA A 72 31.07 -5.58 5.59
C ALA A 72 31.70 -4.33 4.95
N ASP A 73 31.29 -3.98 3.73
CA ASP A 73 31.87 -2.88 2.97
C ASP A 73 31.04 -1.61 3.14
N SER A 74 31.70 -0.48 3.41
CA SER A 74 31.07 0.82 3.57
C SER A 74 31.63 1.83 2.59
N THR A 75 30.78 2.72 2.10
CA THR A 75 31.22 3.83 1.25
C THR A 75 32.08 4.80 2.06
N ALA A 76 32.89 5.60 1.35
CA ALA A 76 33.36 6.85 1.94
C ALA A 76 32.17 7.73 2.35
N PRO A 77 32.36 8.70 3.27
CA PRO A 77 31.30 9.63 3.65
C PRO A 77 30.72 10.36 2.43
N LEU A 78 29.43 10.20 2.20
CA LEU A 78 28.64 10.89 1.20
C LEU A 78 28.03 12.15 1.80
N ALA A 79 28.11 13.27 1.10
CA ALA A 79 27.43 14.49 1.52
C ALA A 79 25.91 14.28 1.52
N ALA A 80 25.20 14.92 2.45
CA ALA A 80 23.73 14.89 2.50
C ALA A 80 23.07 15.34 1.17
N THR A 81 23.79 16.13 0.37
CA THR A 81 23.37 16.70 -0.91
C THR A 81 24.05 16.04 -2.11
N ALA A 82 24.61 14.83 -1.95
CA ALA A 82 25.24 14.11 -3.06
C ALA A 82 24.23 13.91 -4.20
N ASP A 83 24.64 14.09 -5.46
CA ASP A 83 23.76 13.77 -6.58
C ASP A 83 23.68 12.25 -6.80
N ALA A 84 22.75 11.81 -7.64
CA ALA A 84 22.54 10.39 -7.93
C ALA A 84 23.80 9.71 -8.47
N ALA A 85 24.53 10.37 -9.39
CA ALA A 85 25.77 9.84 -9.96
C ALA A 85 26.88 9.65 -8.90
N THR A 86 26.97 10.55 -7.92
CA THR A 86 27.91 10.40 -6.80
C THR A 86 27.52 9.23 -5.89
N VAL A 87 26.23 9.04 -5.64
CA VAL A 87 25.74 7.90 -4.86
C VAL A 87 25.97 6.59 -5.61
N GLU A 88 25.71 6.55 -6.92
CA GLU A 88 25.96 5.43 -7.82
C GLU A 88 27.43 4.99 -7.76
N ALA A 89 28.34 5.89 -8.10
CA ALA A 89 29.78 5.61 -8.11
C ALA A 89 30.31 5.15 -6.74
N ALA A 90 29.71 5.63 -5.64
CA ALA A 90 30.09 5.19 -4.31
C ALA A 90 29.62 3.77 -3.99
N ILE A 91 28.44 3.35 -4.48
CA ILE A 91 27.92 1.98 -4.31
C ILE A 91 28.70 1.01 -5.19
N GLU A 92 28.96 1.36 -6.46
CA GLU A 92 29.74 0.53 -7.39
C GLU A 92 31.17 0.26 -6.91
N ALA A 93 31.72 1.17 -6.10
CA ALA A 93 33.04 1.01 -5.49
C ALA A 93 33.06 -0.01 -4.32
N LEU A 94 31.91 -0.52 -3.86
CA LEU A 94 31.84 -1.51 -2.79
C LEU A 94 32.06 -2.93 -3.35
N PRO A 95 33.04 -3.69 -2.84
CA PRO A 95 33.22 -5.09 -3.23
C PRO A 95 31.96 -5.93 -3.03
N GLY A 96 31.21 -5.72 -1.95
CA GLY A 96 29.94 -6.40 -1.70
C GLY A 96 28.80 -6.06 -2.67
N ALA A 97 28.94 -5.05 -3.53
CA ALA A 97 27.98 -4.75 -4.58
C ALA A 97 28.12 -5.69 -5.80
N ASP A 98 29.32 -6.25 -6.01
CA ASP A 98 29.61 -7.22 -7.07
C ASP A 98 28.98 -8.58 -6.70
N VAL A 99 27.74 -8.78 -7.15
CA VAL A 99 26.92 -9.95 -6.81
C VAL A 99 27.21 -11.18 -7.67
N ASP A 100 27.80 -11.00 -8.84
CA ASP A 100 28.07 -12.06 -9.80
C ASP A 100 29.57 -12.43 -9.87
N GLY A 101 30.43 -11.65 -9.21
CA GLY A 101 31.88 -11.84 -9.16
C GLY A 101 32.59 -11.34 -10.43
N SER A 102 31.93 -10.50 -11.24
CA SER A 102 32.47 -9.91 -12.47
C SER A 102 33.53 -8.84 -12.21
N GLY A 103 33.64 -8.35 -10.97
CA GLY A 103 34.57 -7.32 -10.55
C GLY A 103 34.02 -5.89 -10.64
N ALA A 104 32.75 -5.71 -11.03
CA ALA A 104 32.06 -4.43 -10.98
C ALA A 104 30.56 -4.66 -10.78
N ALA A 105 29.94 -3.94 -9.84
CA ALA A 105 28.49 -3.91 -9.75
C ALA A 105 27.94 -2.98 -10.83
N GLU A 106 26.92 -3.41 -11.57
CA GLU A 106 26.09 -2.49 -12.37
C GLU A 106 24.94 -1.99 -11.50
N VAL A 107 25.03 -0.72 -11.10
CA VAL A 107 24.03 -0.07 -10.25
C VAL A 107 23.50 1.16 -10.97
N THR A 108 22.19 1.25 -11.10
CA THR A 108 21.52 2.47 -11.56
C THR A 108 20.96 3.23 -10.36
N VAL A 109 21.37 4.49 -10.17
CA VAL A 109 20.79 5.40 -9.18
C VAL A 109 20.08 6.55 -9.87
N THR A 110 18.80 6.74 -9.56
CA THR A 110 18.03 7.89 -10.05
C THR A 110 17.50 8.74 -8.88
N GLY A 111 17.09 9.98 -9.17
CA GLY A 111 16.62 10.93 -8.17
C GLY A 111 17.72 11.86 -7.65
N GLY A 112 17.73 12.13 -6.34
CA GLY A 112 18.73 12.99 -5.70
C GLY A 112 18.49 14.50 -5.88
N SER A 113 17.36 14.90 -6.47
CA SER A 113 16.92 16.30 -6.44
C SER A 113 16.24 16.61 -5.11
N GLY A 114 17.01 16.93 -4.08
CA GLY A 114 16.46 17.47 -2.85
C GLY A 114 15.91 18.89 -3.06
N GLY A 115 14.92 19.27 -2.27
CA GLY A 115 14.48 20.66 -2.19
C GLY A 115 15.46 21.52 -1.38
N ALA A 116 15.22 22.83 -1.33
CA ALA A 116 15.97 23.77 -0.48
C ALA A 116 15.95 23.41 1.03
N PHE A 117 15.06 22.49 1.42
CA PHE A 117 14.87 22.00 2.78
C PHE A 117 15.28 20.53 2.96
N GLY A 118 16.03 19.96 2.02
CA GLY A 118 16.47 18.56 2.05
C GLY A 118 15.45 17.63 1.39
N GLY A 119 15.40 16.38 1.86
CA GLY A 119 14.49 15.36 1.33
C GLY A 119 14.98 14.77 0.01
N PHE A 120 16.27 14.42 -0.06
CA PHE A 120 16.82 13.75 -1.23
C PHE A 120 16.29 12.32 -1.27
N HIS A 121 15.62 11.94 -2.35
CA HIS A 121 15.14 10.58 -2.58
C HIS A 121 15.92 9.97 -3.73
N TYR A 122 16.55 8.83 -3.49
CA TYR A 122 17.26 8.06 -4.50
C TYR A 122 16.56 6.73 -4.69
N ARG A 123 16.42 6.33 -5.95
CA ARG A 123 15.96 4.99 -6.33
C ARG A 123 17.18 4.23 -6.84
N ILE A 124 17.55 3.18 -6.13
CA ILE A 124 18.76 2.40 -6.38
C ILE A 124 18.33 1.05 -6.92
N ARG A 125 18.74 0.73 -8.15
CA ARG A 125 18.51 -0.57 -8.77
C ARG A 125 19.86 -1.25 -9.00
N PHE A 126 19.95 -2.52 -8.64
CA PHE A 126 21.07 -3.38 -9.02
C PHE A 126 20.66 -4.08 -10.32
N ASP A 127 21.33 -3.76 -11.42
CA ASP A 127 20.93 -4.21 -12.76
C ASP A 127 21.26 -5.69 -12.98
N GLU A 128 22.28 -6.20 -12.27
CA GLU A 128 22.67 -7.59 -12.32
C GLU A 128 21.93 -8.47 -11.32
N VAL A 129 21.38 -9.56 -11.82
CA VAL A 129 20.73 -10.58 -11.00
C VAL A 129 21.80 -11.47 -10.38
N SER A 130 21.93 -11.44 -9.05
CA SER A 130 22.72 -12.47 -8.35
C SER A 130 22.23 -13.87 -8.75
N PRO A 131 23.12 -14.84 -9.02
CA PRO A 131 22.74 -16.24 -9.24
C PRO A 131 21.88 -16.82 -8.10
N SER A 132 22.03 -16.27 -6.89
CA SER A 132 21.26 -16.65 -5.71
C SER A 132 19.85 -16.04 -5.66
N GLY A 133 19.56 -15.03 -6.48
CA GLY A 133 18.35 -14.20 -6.37
C GLY A 133 18.32 -13.29 -5.13
N VAL A 134 19.45 -13.17 -4.42
CA VAL A 134 19.60 -12.28 -3.27
C VAL A 134 20.44 -11.09 -3.69
N TYR A 135 19.84 -9.91 -3.68
CA TYR A 135 20.57 -8.66 -3.92
C TYR A 135 21.21 -8.13 -2.65
N PRO A 136 22.24 -7.29 -2.77
CA PRO A 136 22.86 -6.70 -1.61
C PRO A 136 21.88 -5.72 -0.96
N ARG A 137 21.64 -5.89 0.34
CA ARG A 137 20.81 -4.97 1.11
C ARG A 137 21.67 -3.81 1.61
N LEU A 138 21.33 -2.60 1.18
CA LEU A 138 21.93 -1.39 1.69
C LEU A 138 21.45 -1.15 3.13
N THR A 139 22.37 -0.76 3.98
CA THR A 139 22.09 -0.06 5.22
C THR A 139 22.77 1.29 5.14
N ALA A 140 22.27 2.27 5.87
CA ALA A 140 23.00 3.52 5.97
C ALA A 140 23.17 3.98 7.39
N THR A 141 24.28 4.67 7.58
CA THR A 141 24.72 5.16 8.86
C THR A 141 24.78 6.67 8.79
N ASN A 142 24.08 7.33 9.72
CA ASN A 142 24.25 8.76 9.93
C ASN A 142 25.63 9.01 10.57
N LEU A 143 26.48 9.77 9.89
CA LEU A 143 27.79 10.17 10.40
C LEU A 143 27.76 11.57 11.03
N SER A 144 27.06 12.51 10.39
CA SER A 144 27.01 13.92 10.82
C SER A 144 25.84 14.73 10.25
N LEU A 145 24.72 14.07 9.90
CA LEU A 145 23.57 14.72 9.29
C LEU A 145 22.89 15.73 10.24
N SER A 146 22.48 16.87 9.69
CA SER A 146 21.77 17.95 10.40
C SER A 146 20.59 18.50 9.58
N GLY A 147 19.53 18.95 10.24
CA GLY A 147 18.30 19.43 9.61
C GLY A 147 17.11 19.52 10.57
N TYR A 148 15.96 19.97 10.06
CA TYR A 148 14.72 20.17 10.84
C TYR A 148 14.00 18.86 11.19
N LEU A 149 14.25 17.79 10.43
CA LEU A 149 13.77 16.45 10.73
C LEU A 149 14.96 15.57 11.09
N ALA A 150 14.72 14.59 11.97
CA ALA A 150 15.74 13.60 12.28
C ALA A 150 16.19 12.94 10.96
N PRO A 151 17.50 12.93 10.68
CA PRO A 151 18.01 12.28 9.49
C PRO A 151 17.67 10.79 9.56
N SER A 152 16.85 10.32 8.62
CA SER A 152 16.51 8.91 8.49
C SER A 152 16.97 8.44 7.13
N VAL A 153 17.77 7.37 7.12
CA VAL A 153 17.94 6.58 5.93
C VAL A 153 17.15 5.31 6.12
N VAL A 154 16.14 5.15 5.28
CA VAL A 154 15.37 3.92 5.16
C VAL A 154 15.70 3.36 3.80
N VAL A 155 16.11 2.10 3.77
CA VAL A 155 16.24 1.31 2.54
C VAL A 155 14.99 0.45 2.47
N GLN A 156 14.08 0.85 1.57
CA GLN A 156 12.83 0.13 1.34
C GLN A 156 12.94 -0.62 0.02
N CYS A 157 12.76 -1.93 0.08
CA CYS A 157 12.54 -2.70 -1.12
C CYS A 157 11.11 -2.44 -1.62
N VAL A 158 10.97 -2.03 -2.88
CA VAL A 158 9.70 -1.55 -3.44
C VAL A 158 8.79 -2.71 -3.85
N ARG A 159 9.33 -3.76 -4.48
CA ARG A 159 8.57 -4.94 -4.96
C ARG A 159 8.83 -6.20 -4.14
N CYS A 160 8.67 -6.12 -2.82
CA CYS A 160 8.75 -7.30 -1.95
C CYS A 160 7.57 -7.42 -1.02
N GLY A 161 7.38 -8.63 -0.54
CA GLY A 161 6.40 -8.92 0.48
C GLY A 161 6.90 -9.88 1.55
N ASP A 162 6.17 -9.90 2.65
CA ASP A 162 6.34 -10.87 3.72
C ASP A 162 5.18 -11.85 3.64
N LEU A 163 5.47 -13.11 3.29
CA LEU A 163 4.50 -14.18 3.40
C LEU A 163 4.53 -14.73 4.82
N GLN A 164 3.40 -14.61 5.50
CA GLN A 164 3.16 -15.14 6.83
C GLN A 164 2.15 -16.29 6.72
N LEU A 165 2.50 -17.43 7.30
CA LEU A 165 1.65 -18.62 7.30
C LEU A 165 0.99 -18.83 8.67
N PRO A 166 -0.27 -19.27 8.73
CA PRO A 166 -0.87 -19.75 9.97
C PRO A 166 -0.06 -20.91 10.55
N ALA A 167 -0.07 -21.03 11.88
CA ALA A 167 0.50 -22.19 12.54
C ALA A 167 -0.31 -23.47 12.21
N GLY A 168 0.27 -24.65 12.44
CA GLY A 168 -0.43 -25.92 12.30
C GLY A 168 -0.45 -26.49 10.88
N THR A 169 -1.28 -27.51 10.68
CA THR A 169 -1.36 -28.25 9.41
C THR A 169 -2.22 -27.48 8.41
N PRO A 170 -1.73 -27.22 7.19
CA PRO A 170 -2.53 -26.57 6.18
C PRO A 170 -3.73 -27.44 5.76
N PRO A 171 -4.84 -26.84 5.33
CA PRO A 171 -5.92 -27.54 4.67
C PRO A 171 -5.41 -28.30 3.43
N PRO A 172 -6.13 -29.34 2.95
CA PRO A 172 -5.72 -30.07 1.75
C PRO A 172 -5.48 -29.19 0.50
N ALA A 173 -6.23 -28.09 0.38
CA ALA A 173 -6.07 -27.12 -0.72
C ALA A 173 -5.02 -26.02 -0.42
N GLY A 174 -4.47 -25.96 0.79
CA GLY A 174 -3.65 -24.86 1.29
C GLY A 174 -4.47 -23.80 2.04
N TRP A 175 -3.74 -22.84 2.64
CA TRP A 175 -4.33 -21.70 3.32
C TRP A 175 -4.84 -20.67 2.31
N PRO A 176 -6.07 -20.14 2.43
CA PRO A 176 -6.47 -18.95 1.68
C PRO A 176 -5.52 -17.79 2.00
N VAL A 177 -5.28 -16.91 1.03
CA VAL A 177 -4.28 -15.84 1.16
C VAL A 177 -4.94 -14.48 1.11
N VAL A 178 -4.56 -13.59 2.04
CA VAL A 178 -4.91 -12.18 2.02
C VAL A 178 -3.67 -11.34 1.72
N VAL A 179 -3.66 -10.64 0.58
CA VAL A 179 -2.62 -9.66 0.26
C VAL A 179 -2.91 -8.38 1.04
N LEU A 180 -1.94 -7.93 1.84
CA LEU A 180 -2.07 -6.75 2.68
C LEU A 180 -1.28 -5.59 2.07
N ALA A 181 -1.93 -4.44 1.90
CA ALA A 181 -1.32 -3.20 1.44
C ALA A 181 -1.35 -2.12 2.53
N HIS A 182 -0.21 -1.46 2.77
CA HIS A 182 -0.09 -0.39 3.76
C HIS A 182 -0.72 0.93 3.31
N SER A 183 -0.91 1.86 4.25
CA SER A 183 -1.35 3.23 3.97
C SER A 183 -0.17 4.14 3.58
N GLY A 184 -0.45 5.42 3.32
CA GLY A 184 0.58 6.46 3.26
C GLY A 184 0.44 7.47 2.13
N GLY A 185 -0.80 7.76 1.71
CA GLY A 185 -1.10 8.88 0.82
C GLY A 185 -0.28 8.88 -0.46
N PHE A 186 -0.08 7.69 -1.05
CA PHE A 186 0.67 7.44 -2.29
C PHE A 186 2.16 7.78 -2.27
N SER A 187 2.67 8.51 -1.27
CA SER A 187 4.07 8.99 -1.19
C SER A 187 4.89 8.30 -0.10
N ALA A 188 4.22 7.66 0.85
CA ALA A 188 4.84 7.10 2.04
C ALA A 188 4.24 5.74 2.39
N GLY A 189 4.87 5.09 3.37
CA GLY A 189 4.39 3.86 3.98
C GLY A 189 5.28 2.67 3.70
N ALA A 190 5.21 1.69 4.59
CA ALA A 190 5.91 0.43 4.45
C ALA A 190 5.17 -0.68 5.19
N LYS A 191 5.36 -1.92 4.74
CA LYS A 191 4.87 -3.10 5.44
C LYS A 191 5.55 -3.33 6.80
N ASP A 192 6.76 -2.80 7.01
CA ASP A 192 7.56 -3.01 8.21
C ASP A 192 7.50 -1.80 9.17
N PRO A 193 7.30 -1.99 10.48
CA PRO A 193 7.36 -0.94 11.50
C PRO A 193 8.63 -0.08 11.48
N THR A 194 9.77 -0.63 11.03
CA THR A 194 11.00 0.15 10.93
C THR A 194 10.95 1.17 9.80
N GLY A 195 10.21 0.88 8.74
CA GLY A 195 10.01 1.76 7.59
C GLY A 195 8.84 2.74 7.77
N ASP A 196 7.80 2.31 8.49
CA ASP A 196 6.65 3.16 8.82
C ASP A 196 6.13 2.83 10.24
N PRO A 197 6.37 3.70 11.23
CA PRO A 197 5.94 3.45 12.61
C PRO A 197 4.41 3.54 12.81
N VAL A 198 3.66 4.00 11.81
CA VAL A 198 2.20 4.14 11.86
C VAL A 198 1.53 2.97 11.13
N SER A 199 1.83 2.74 9.86
CA SER A 199 1.19 1.66 9.10
C SER A 199 1.79 0.29 9.41
N GLY A 200 3.11 0.19 9.59
CA GLY A 200 3.80 -1.08 9.83
C GLY A 200 3.23 -1.88 11.00
N PRO A 201 3.07 -1.29 12.20
CA PRO A 201 2.46 -2.00 13.34
C PRO A 201 1.00 -2.41 13.11
N ARG A 202 0.23 -1.64 12.32
CA ARG A 202 -1.16 -1.99 11.98
C ARG A 202 -1.21 -3.18 11.02
N MET A 203 -0.36 -3.17 10.01
CA MET A 203 -0.19 -4.29 9.07
C MET A 203 0.19 -5.59 9.77
N GLN A 204 1.14 -5.53 10.71
CA GLN A 204 1.52 -6.69 11.51
C GLN A 204 0.38 -7.19 12.40
N ARG A 205 -0.42 -6.28 12.96
CA ARG A 205 -1.61 -6.65 13.74
C ARG A 205 -2.64 -7.37 12.87
N TRP A 206 -2.99 -6.81 11.71
CA TRP A 206 -3.93 -7.47 10.78
C TRP A 206 -3.41 -8.83 10.32
N ALA A 207 -2.13 -8.93 9.98
CA ALA A 207 -1.50 -10.20 9.63
C ALA A 207 -1.65 -11.23 10.76
N ALA A 208 -1.31 -10.86 12.00
CA ALA A 208 -1.46 -11.75 13.15
C ALA A 208 -2.91 -12.19 13.38
N GLU A 209 -3.87 -11.27 13.26
CA GLU A 209 -5.29 -11.55 13.44
C GLU A 209 -5.86 -12.46 12.33
N LEU A 210 -5.46 -12.28 11.08
CA LEU A 210 -5.85 -13.12 9.95
C LEU A 210 -5.19 -14.51 10.04
N ASN A 211 -3.90 -14.57 10.37
CA ASN A 211 -3.20 -15.85 10.60
C ASN A 211 -3.86 -16.67 11.70
N ALA A 212 -4.29 -16.05 12.81
CA ALA A 212 -5.01 -16.71 13.89
C ALA A 212 -6.37 -17.28 13.46
N ARG A 213 -6.87 -16.93 12.26
CA ARG A 213 -8.12 -17.40 11.68
C ARG A 213 -7.91 -18.36 10.50
N GLY A 214 -6.67 -18.78 10.25
CA GLY A 214 -6.34 -19.71 9.18
C GLY A 214 -6.22 -19.05 7.80
N TYR A 215 -5.81 -17.79 7.75
CA TYR A 215 -5.47 -17.11 6.49
C TYR A 215 -3.98 -16.87 6.44
N ALA A 216 -3.32 -17.30 5.37
CA ALA A 216 -1.99 -16.80 5.07
C ALA A 216 -2.10 -15.33 4.68
N THR A 217 -1.09 -14.54 5.03
CA THR A 217 -1.07 -13.12 4.66
C THR A 217 0.20 -12.79 3.90
N PHE A 218 0.06 -12.00 2.84
CA PHE A 218 1.19 -11.50 2.06
C PHE A 218 1.21 -9.98 2.12
N ALA A 219 1.99 -9.43 3.07
CA ALA A 219 2.10 -7.98 3.23
C ALA A 219 3.11 -7.44 2.21
N VAL A 220 2.68 -6.55 1.32
CA VAL A 220 3.49 -6.05 0.21
C VAL A 220 3.92 -4.60 0.42
N ASN A 221 5.10 -4.26 -0.08
CA ASN A 221 5.43 -2.90 -0.48
C ASN A 221 5.01 -2.70 -1.94
N TYR A 222 4.82 -1.44 -2.34
CA TYR A 222 4.49 -1.05 -3.70
C TYR A 222 5.16 0.30 -4.02
N HIS A 223 5.23 0.68 -5.30
CA HIS A 223 5.81 1.95 -5.73
C HIS A 223 4.98 3.09 -5.18
N LEU A 224 5.67 3.96 -4.46
CA LEU A 224 5.16 5.23 -4.00
C LEU A 224 5.59 6.31 -5.00
N ALA A 225 4.75 7.31 -5.19
CA ALA A 225 5.15 8.53 -5.88
C ALA A 225 6.27 9.22 -5.13
N ASP A 226 7.01 10.06 -5.86
CA ASP A 226 7.93 11.00 -5.23
C ASP A 226 7.13 11.90 -4.25
N PRO A 227 7.49 11.94 -2.95
CA PRO A 227 6.85 12.84 -2.00
C PRO A 227 6.82 14.30 -2.47
N HIS A 228 7.86 14.76 -3.18
CA HIS A 228 7.88 16.12 -3.73
C HIS A 228 6.96 16.32 -4.92
N ALA A 229 6.58 15.25 -5.63
CA ALA A 229 5.57 15.31 -6.68
C ALA A 229 4.14 15.33 -6.09
N ILE A 230 3.95 14.76 -4.90
CA ILE A 230 2.67 14.76 -4.18
C ILE A 230 2.46 16.04 -3.37
N VAL A 231 3.50 16.69 -2.85
CA VAL A 231 3.36 17.94 -2.07
C VAL A 231 2.61 19.07 -2.82
N PRO A 232 2.80 19.28 -4.14
CA PRO A 232 1.97 20.19 -4.92
C PRO A 232 0.48 19.84 -4.91
N LEU A 233 0.12 18.56 -4.80
CA LEU A 233 -1.29 18.12 -4.68
C LEU A 233 -1.98 18.73 -3.45
N TYR A 234 -1.22 18.96 -2.39
CA TYR A 234 -1.75 19.49 -1.14
C TYR A 234 -1.81 21.02 -1.08
N ASN A 235 -1.12 21.70 -2.00
CA ASN A 235 -0.91 23.16 -1.94
C ASN A 235 -1.41 23.91 -3.18
N GLN A 236 -1.78 23.22 -4.26
CA GLN A 236 -2.30 23.85 -5.47
C GLN A 236 -3.73 23.38 -5.72
N ASP A 237 -4.52 24.26 -6.34
CA ASP A 237 -5.82 23.95 -6.94
C ASP A 237 -5.60 22.94 -8.08
N CYS A 238 -5.32 21.69 -7.72
CA CYS A 238 -5.27 20.59 -8.67
C CYS A 238 -6.72 20.35 -9.10
N ASP A 239 -7.09 21.04 -10.17
CA ASP A 239 -8.38 20.88 -10.80
C ASP A 239 -8.41 19.50 -11.47
N LEU A 240 -8.94 18.51 -10.74
CA LEU A 240 -9.14 17.14 -11.20
C LEU A 240 -10.12 17.06 -12.39
N ASP A 241 -10.84 18.15 -12.70
CA ASP A 241 -11.73 18.24 -13.87
C ASP A 241 -10.98 18.63 -15.15
N LEU A 242 -9.68 18.93 -15.09
CA LEU A 242 -8.89 19.21 -16.28
C LEU A 242 -8.67 17.92 -17.10
N ALA A 243 -8.83 18.05 -18.41
CA ALA A 243 -8.74 16.91 -19.34
C ALA A 243 -7.39 16.17 -19.20
N PRO A 244 -7.40 14.82 -19.22
CA PRO A 244 -6.19 14.00 -19.14
C PRO A 244 -5.13 14.46 -20.15
N GLY A 245 -3.90 14.69 -19.68
CA GLY A 245 -2.75 15.01 -20.55
C GLY A 245 -2.27 16.48 -20.51
N ALA A 246 -2.80 17.32 -19.63
CA ALA A 246 -2.25 18.67 -19.40
C ALA A 246 -0.92 18.66 -18.60
N GLY A 247 -0.42 17.48 -18.20
CA GLY A 247 0.82 17.34 -17.42
C GLY A 247 0.70 17.92 -16.01
N GLY A 248 -0.50 17.89 -15.44
CA GLY A 248 -0.80 18.41 -14.12
C GLY A 248 -0.58 17.40 -13.00
N CYS A 249 -0.99 17.83 -11.80
CA CYS A 249 -1.15 17.03 -10.59
C CYS A 249 -1.80 15.66 -10.80
N ASP A 250 -2.81 15.62 -11.68
CA ASP A 250 -3.61 14.45 -12.04
C ASP A 250 -2.72 13.31 -12.56
N GLN A 251 -1.77 13.63 -13.44
CA GLN A 251 -0.92 12.61 -14.06
C GLN A 251 -0.03 11.90 -13.04
N VAL A 252 0.50 12.62 -12.04
CA VAL A 252 1.32 12.00 -10.98
C VAL A 252 0.50 10.99 -10.18
N LEU A 253 -0.73 11.35 -9.81
CA LEU A 253 -1.62 10.46 -9.07
C LEU A 253 -2.01 9.25 -9.92
N ILE A 254 -2.39 9.47 -11.18
CA ILE A 254 -2.73 8.42 -12.15
C ILE A 254 -1.56 7.44 -12.33
N ASP A 255 -0.35 7.95 -12.57
CA ASP A 255 0.85 7.13 -12.75
C ASP A 255 1.16 6.32 -11.49
N THR A 256 0.94 6.91 -10.31
CA THR A 256 1.17 6.24 -9.04
C THR A 256 0.15 5.13 -8.78
N ILE A 257 -1.13 5.38 -9.05
CA ILE A 257 -2.17 4.35 -8.95
C ILE A 257 -1.90 3.22 -9.94
N ALA A 258 -1.50 3.55 -11.17
CA ALA A 258 -1.14 2.55 -12.18
C ALA A 258 0.07 1.69 -11.77
N ALA A 259 1.11 2.31 -11.21
CA ALA A 259 2.28 1.60 -10.70
C ALA A 259 1.91 0.68 -9.51
N GLN A 260 1.13 1.20 -8.57
CA GLN A 260 0.64 0.42 -7.43
C GLN A 260 -0.19 -0.78 -7.86
N ARG A 261 -1.12 -0.59 -8.81
CA ARG A 261 -1.92 -1.67 -9.38
C ARG A 261 -1.03 -2.74 -9.99
N SER A 262 -0.01 -2.33 -10.76
CA SER A 262 0.95 -3.25 -11.36
C SER A 262 1.68 -4.08 -10.30
N ASP A 263 2.10 -3.48 -9.18
CA ASP A 263 2.76 -4.21 -8.10
C ASP A 263 1.88 -5.24 -7.42
N PHE A 264 0.60 -4.91 -7.21
CA PHE A 264 -0.35 -5.86 -6.62
C PHE A 264 -0.66 -7.01 -7.56
N GLN A 265 -0.74 -6.75 -8.87
CA GLN A 265 -0.84 -7.81 -9.86
C GLN A 265 0.39 -8.71 -9.86
N LEU A 266 1.59 -8.12 -9.77
CA LEU A 266 2.85 -8.85 -9.64
C LEU A 266 2.92 -9.68 -8.35
N ALA A 267 2.41 -9.15 -7.22
CA ALA A 267 2.30 -9.89 -5.97
C ALA A 267 1.38 -11.11 -6.09
N VAL A 268 0.22 -10.94 -6.74
CA VAL A 268 -0.71 -12.04 -7.02
C VAL A 268 -0.08 -13.07 -7.95
N GLN A 269 0.58 -12.62 -9.01
CA GLN A 269 1.30 -13.50 -9.93
C GLN A 269 2.38 -14.29 -9.19
N TYR A 270 3.19 -13.63 -8.35
CA TYR A 270 4.20 -14.27 -7.53
C TYR A 270 3.61 -15.37 -6.63
N LEU A 271 2.48 -15.11 -5.96
CA LEU A 271 1.83 -16.12 -5.12
C LEU A 271 1.40 -17.35 -5.93
N ARG A 272 1.01 -17.16 -7.20
CA ARG A 272 0.57 -18.24 -8.09
C ARG A 272 1.70 -19.02 -8.74
N THR A 273 2.69 -18.32 -9.27
CA THR A 273 3.71 -18.90 -10.15
C THR A 273 5.07 -19.04 -9.47
N GLY A 274 5.34 -18.19 -8.48
CA GLY A 274 6.70 -17.79 -8.11
C GLY A 274 7.34 -18.53 -6.94
N THR A 275 6.70 -19.55 -6.36
CA THR A 275 7.33 -20.25 -5.25
C THR A 275 8.21 -21.38 -5.78
N ARG A 276 9.53 -21.13 -5.90
CA ARG A 276 10.55 -22.18 -6.18
C ARG A 276 10.45 -23.37 -5.21
N THR A 277 9.77 -23.18 -4.08
CA THR A 277 9.38 -24.21 -3.11
C THR A 277 7.87 -24.20 -2.97
N PRO A 278 7.16 -25.34 -3.17
CA PRO A 278 5.72 -25.40 -2.96
C PRO A 278 5.35 -24.86 -1.58
N ARG A 279 4.58 -23.77 -1.54
CA ARG A 279 4.03 -23.22 -0.31
C ARG A 279 2.65 -23.84 -0.05
N PRO A 280 2.26 -24.05 1.22
CA PRO A 280 0.94 -24.60 1.55
C PRO A 280 -0.15 -23.52 1.50
N ILE A 281 -0.24 -22.79 0.39
CA ILE A 281 -1.22 -21.73 0.14
C ILE A 281 -2.16 -22.11 -0.99
N ASP A 282 -3.42 -21.69 -0.87
CA ASP A 282 -4.45 -21.87 -1.88
C ASP A 282 -4.52 -20.61 -2.74
N THR A 283 -3.84 -20.64 -3.89
CA THR A 283 -3.74 -19.51 -4.80
C THR A 283 -5.02 -19.27 -5.61
N THR A 284 -6.05 -20.11 -5.44
CA THR A 284 -7.38 -19.91 -6.01
C THR A 284 -8.31 -19.13 -5.08
N ARG A 285 -7.90 -18.95 -3.81
CA ARG A 285 -8.63 -18.25 -2.76
C ARG A 285 -7.81 -17.06 -2.26
N LEU A 286 -7.73 -16.03 -3.10
CA LEU A 286 -7.04 -14.78 -2.81
C LEU A 286 -8.03 -13.68 -2.43
N ALA A 287 -7.69 -12.88 -1.44
CA ALA A 287 -8.34 -11.61 -1.14
C ALA A 287 -7.30 -10.49 -0.99
N MET A 288 -7.75 -9.25 -1.07
CA MET A 288 -6.93 -8.07 -0.82
C MET A 288 -7.47 -7.27 0.36
N LEU A 289 -6.59 -6.63 1.11
CA LEU A 289 -6.92 -5.71 2.19
C LEU A 289 -5.93 -4.54 2.12
N GLY A 290 -6.45 -3.32 2.04
CA GLY A 290 -5.61 -2.13 2.08
C GLY A 290 -6.18 -1.01 2.95
N GLU A 291 -5.35 -0.01 3.24
CA GLU A 291 -5.75 1.26 3.86
C GLU A 291 -5.28 2.44 3.00
N SER A 292 -6.11 3.48 2.85
CA SER A 292 -5.81 4.70 2.09
C SER A 292 -5.34 4.35 0.66
N ALA A 293 -4.16 4.81 0.25
CA ALA A 293 -3.55 4.42 -1.03
C ALA A 293 -3.52 2.90 -1.23
N GLY A 294 -3.15 2.11 -0.22
CA GLY A 294 -3.18 0.65 -0.30
C GLY A 294 -4.57 0.08 -0.60
N ALA A 295 -5.60 0.72 -0.08
CA ALA A 295 -6.99 0.35 -0.34
C ALA A 295 -7.41 0.70 -1.77
N THR A 296 -7.00 1.86 -2.29
CA THR A 296 -7.19 2.24 -3.70
C THR A 296 -6.61 1.20 -4.63
N GLY A 297 -5.34 0.82 -4.45
CA GLY A 297 -4.74 -0.22 -5.29
C GLY A 297 -5.45 -1.58 -5.17
N ALA A 298 -5.95 -1.95 -3.99
CA ALA A 298 -6.69 -3.20 -3.81
C ALA A 298 -8.03 -3.20 -4.58
N LEU A 299 -8.74 -2.08 -4.59
CA LEU A 299 -9.96 -1.89 -5.38
C LEU A 299 -9.64 -1.87 -6.88
N GLU A 300 -8.56 -1.20 -7.28
CA GLU A 300 -8.11 -1.16 -8.66
C GLU A 300 -7.80 -2.55 -9.21
N VAL A 301 -7.10 -3.41 -8.48
CA VAL A 301 -6.88 -4.79 -8.98
C VAL A 301 -8.18 -5.59 -9.05
N LEU A 302 -9.11 -5.38 -8.10
CA LEU A 302 -10.40 -6.06 -8.12
C LEU A 302 -11.28 -5.62 -9.31
N TYR A 303 -11.29 -4.32 -9.63
CA TYR A 303 -12.26 -3.70 -10.55
C TYR A 303 -11.70 -3.24 -11.89
N ALA A 304 -10.38 -3.18 -12.13
CA ALA A 304 -9.78 -2.70 -13.39
C ALA A 304 -10.06 -3.57 -14.62
N GLY A 305 -11.03 -4.50 -14.55
CA GLY A 305 -11.26 -5.54 -15.53
C GLY A 305 -12.23 -5.27 -16.66
N THR A 306 -13.03 -4.21 -16.64
CA THR A 306 -14.18 -4.13 -17.56
C THR A 306 -14.22 -2.92 -18.47
N THR A 307 -13.37 -1.91 -18.27
CA THR A 307 -13.39 -0.71 -19.11
C THR A 307 -12.12 -0.65 -19.95
N GLY A 308 -12.28 -0.97 -21.24
CA GLY A 308 -11.25 -0.75 -22.25
C GLY A 308 -10.72 0.67 -22.14
N ALA A 309 -9.46 0.79 -21.75
CA ALA A 309 -8.78 2.05 -21.60
C ALA A 309 -8.58 2.71 -22.98
N THR A 310 -9.53 3.58 -23.35
CA THR A 310 -9.23 4.72 -24.24
C THR A 310 -8.89 5.98 -23.45
N ALA A 311 -8.80 5.91 -22.11
CA ALA A 311 -8.18 6.96 -21.27
C ALA A 311 -6.73 6.65 -20.84
N MET A 312 -6.18 5.46 -21.10
CA MET A 312 -4.75 5.16 -20.97
C MET A 312 -4.33 4.12 -22.01
N GLY A 313 -3.65 4.57 -23.07
CA GLY A 313 -3.34 3.76 -24.23
C GLY A 313 -2.28 2.69 -23.96
N GLY A 314 -2.67 1.43 -24.18
CA GLY A 314 -1.81 0.26 -24.12
C GLY A 314 -2.62 -0.93 -23.60
N GLY A 315 -3.42 -1.52 -24.48
CA GLY A 315 -4.45 -2.47 -24.12
C GLY A 315 -3.95 -3.73 -23.40
N ASP A 316 -4.69 -4.11 -22.36
CA ASP A 316 -5.17 -5.48 -22.20
C ASP A 316 -6.53 -5.44 -21.49
N ALA A 317 -7.59 -5.59 -22.29
CA ALA A 317 -8.93 -5.84 -21.78
C ALA A 317 -9.02 -7.31 -21.34
N GLY A 318 -8.92 -7.56 -20.03
CA GLY A 318 -9.05 -8.91 -19.47
C GLY A 318 -8.49 -9.09 -18.05
N LEU A 319 -8.46 -8.03 -17.23
CA LEU A 319 -7.68 -7.99 -15.99
C LEU A 319 -8.49 -7.86 -14.69
N SER A 320 -9.82 -8.03 -14.72
CA SER A 320 -10.50 -8.46 -13.49
C SER A 320 -9.96 -9.86 -13.31
N ASP A 321 -9.11 -10.02 -12.31
CA ASP A 321 -8.61 -11.33 -12.01
C ASP A 321 -9.77 -12.07 -11.33
N PRO A 322 -10.50 -12.97 -12.02
CA PRO A 322 -11.68 -13.62 -11.45
C PRO A 322 -11.30 -14.51 -10.25
N SER A 323 -10.00 -14.66 -9.98
CA SER A 323 -9.50 -15.40 -8.83
C SER A 323 -9.09 -14.54 -7.64
N ILE A 324 -9.33 -13.21 -7.66
CA ILE A 324 -9.46 -12.43 -6.43
C ILE A 324 -10.91 -12.49 -5.98
N ALA A 325 -11.15 -13.28 -4.93
CA ALA A 325 -12.49 -13.53 -4.41
C ALA A 325 -13.09 -12.31 -3.71
N ALA A 326 -12.25 -11.50 -3.06
CA ALA A 326 -12.70 -10.31 -2.35
C ALA A 326 -11.63 -9.22 -2.18
N ALA A 327 -12.06 -7.98 -1.96
CA ALA A 327 -11.23 -6.90 -1.46
C ALA A 327 -11.85 -6.21 -0.23
N VAL A 328 -11.00 -5.73 0.66
CA VAL A 328 -11.39 -4.86 1.77
C VAL A 328 -10.64 -3.54 1.64
N SER A 329 -11.40 -2.47 1.47
CA SER A 329 -10.89 -1.10 1.35
C SER A 329 -11.17 -0.33 2.63
N ILE A 330 -10.13 0.18 3.29
CA ILE A 330 -10.24 1.11 4.41
C ILE A 330 -9.79 2.48 3.92
N ALA A 331 -10.71 3.44 3.78
CA ALA A 331 -10.43 4.79 3.28
C ALA A 331 -9.76 4.83 1.89
N GLY A 332 -10.03 3.83 1.04
CA GLY A 332 -9.63 3.84 -0.36
C GLY A 332 -10.71 4.43 -1.25
N PHE A 333 -10.31 4.83 -2.45
CA PHE A 333 -11.20 5.28 -3.52
C PHE A 333 -10.88 4.52 -4.81
N VAL A 334 -11.77 4.60 -5.81
CA VAL A 334 -11.56 4.04 -7.15
C VAL A 334 -12.28 4.96 -8.14
N ASP A 335 -11.61 5.34 -9.23
CA ASP A 335 -12.16 6.30 -10.20
C ASP A 335 -13.28 5.66 -11.06
N ASP A 336 -13.22 4.35 -11.30
CA ASP A 336 -14.23 3.61 -12.05
C ASP A 336 -14.95 2.59 -11.16
N ALA A 337 -16.07 3.01 -10.54
CA ALA A 337 -16.90 2.16 -9.69
C ALA A 337 -17.88 1.26 -10.49
N ARG A 338 -17.60 0.93 -11.76
CA ARG A 338 -18.46 0.03 -12.53
C ARG A 338 -18.26 -1.41 -12.09
N GLN A 339 -19.18 -1.89 -11.25
CA GLN A 339 -19.28 -3.31 -10.92
C GLN A 339 -19.95 -4.10 -12.06
N GLY A 340 -19.17 -4.96 -12.72
CA GLY A 340 -19.64 -5.94 -13.69
C GLY A 340 -20.14 -7.25 -13.05
N PRO A 341 -21.10 -7.97 -13.66
CA PRO A 341 -21.46 -9.31 -13.23
C PRO A 341 -20.25 -10.25 -13.25
N GLY A 342 -19.94 -10.88 -12.11
CA GLY A 342 -18.83 -11.84 -11.98
C GLY A 342 -17.53 -11.26 -11.38
N GLU A 343 -17.53 -9.99 -10.98
CA GLU A 343 -16.43 -9.40 -10.23
C GLU A 343 -16.42 -9.87 -8.76
N GLY A 344 -15.25 -9.77 -8.12
CA GLY A 344 -15.10 -10.15 -6.71
C GLY A 344 -15.89 -9.24 -5.77
N SER A 345 -16.15 -9.72 -4.55
CA SER A 345 -16.89 -8.94 -3.55
C SER A 345 -16.00 -7.89 -2.89
N ALA A 346 -16.46 -6.65 -2.71
CA ALA A 346 -15.73 -5.67 -1.91
C ALA A 346 -16.48 -5.25 -0.65
N LEU A 347 -15.76 -5.14 0.46
CA LEU A 347 -16.17 -4.35 1.61
C LEU A 347 -15.44 -3.01 1.56
N VAL A 348 -16.19 -1.92 1.42
CA VAL A 348 -15.65 -0.55 1.47
C VAL A 348 -15.98 0.07 2.83
N MET A 349 -14.95 0.47 3.56
CA MET A 349 -15.05 1.19 4.82
C MET A 349 -14.46 2.58 4.61
N SER A 350 -15.27 3.62 4.79
CA SER A 350 -14.81 5.01 4.67
C SER A 350 -14.78 5.71 6.03
N HIS A 351 -13.95 6.75 6.14
CA HIS A 351 -13.99 7.69 7.26
C HIS A 351 -14.82 8.90 6.87
N THR A 352 -15.87 9.20 7.64
CA THR A 352 -16.74 10.36 7.39
C THR A 352 -15.99 11.70 7.47
N ASN A 353 -14.86 11.72 8.18
CA ASN A 353 -14.00 12.91 8.34
C ASN A 353 -12.59 12.61 7.83
N ASP A 354 -12.46 11.96 6.67
CA ASP A 354 -11.16 11.77 6.05
C ASP A 354 -10.65 13.12 5.53
N ILE A 355 -9.60 13.64 6.17
CA ILE A 355 -8.97 14.90 5.78
C ILE A 355 -8.48 14.86 4.33
N MET A 356 -8.09 13.69 3.83
CA MET A 356 -7.64 13.53 2.45
C MET A 356 -8.82 13.65 1.49
N GLY A 357 -9.97 13.08 1.84
CA GLY A 357 -11.20 13.24 1.08
C GLY A 357 -11.60 14.72 1.00
N GLU A 358 -11.68 15.39 2.14
CA GLU A 358 -11.97 16.83 2.20
C GLU A 358 -10.98 17.67 1.38
N LEU A 359 -9.70 17.30 1.40
CA LEU A 359 -8.63 18.02 0.69
C LEU A 359 -8.69 17.84 -0.83
N PHE A 360 -9.14 16.67 -1.30
CA PHE A 360 -9.41 16.42 -2.72
C PHE A 360 -10.79 16.90 -3.17
N GLY A 361 -11.56 17.55 -2.29
CA GLY A 361 -12.91 18.01 -2.59
C GLY A 361 -13.97 16.91 -2.60
N PHE A 362 -13.63 15.71 -2.13
CA PHE A 362 -14.57 14.62 -1.96
C PHE A 362 -15.33 14.76 -0.64
N ASP A 363 -16.67 14.79 -0.69
CA ASP A 363 -17.47 14.52 0.48
C ASP A 363 -17.52 13.00 0.70
N MET A 364 -16.63 12.50 1.57
CA MET A 364 -16.50 11.06 1.80
C MET A 364 -17.76 10.41 2.35
N PHE A 365 -18.66 11.18 2.97
CA PHE A 365 -19.95 10.67 3.39
C PHE A 365 -20.87 10.45 2.20
N ASP A 366 -20.96 11.43 1.30
CA ASP A 366 -21.77 11.31 0.08
C ASP A 366 -21.18 10.29 -0.92
N GLU A 367 -19.86 10.21 -1.08
CA GLU A 367 -19.19 9.16 -1.87
C GLU A 367 -19.51 7.76 -1.33
N SER A 368 -19.46 7.58 0.00
CA SER A 368 -19.83 6.29 0.63
C SER A 368 -21.29 5.93 0.39
N ARG A 369 -22.18 6.92 0.38
CA ARG A 369 -23.61 6.74 0.08
C ARG A 369 -23.82 6.37 -1.38
N GLU A 370 -23.09 7.00 -2.30
CA GLU A 370 -23.17 6.69 -3.71
C GLU A 370 -22.67 5.27 -4.01
N VAL A 371 -21.54 4.86 -3.43
CA VAL A 371 -21.04 3.48 -3.53
C VAL A 371 -22.07 2.48 -3.01
N LEU A 372 -22.68 2.76 -1.85
CA LEU A 372 -23.73 1.90 -1.28
C LEU A 372 -24.97 1.83 -2.19
N ALA A 373 -25.43 2.98 -2.70
CA ALA A 373 -26.60 3.05 -3.58
C ALA A 373 -26.36 2.32 -4.90
N ARG A 374 -25.16 2.44 -5.48
CA ARG A 374 -24.75 1.70 -6.70
C ARG A 374 -24.69 0.20 -6.44
N ALA A 375 -24.12 -0.23 -5.32
CA ALA A 375 -24.10 -1.65 -4.92
C ALA A 375 -25.52 -2.21 -4.79
N GLN A 376 -26.44 -1.46 -4.13
CA GLN A 376 -27.85 -1.84 -4.02
C GLN A 376 -28.55 -1.92 -5.38
N ALA A 377 -28.24 -1.01 -6.30
CA ALA A 377 -28.84 -0.98 -7.63
C ALA A 377 -28.48 -2.19 -8.49
N VAL A 378 -27.33 -2.83 -8.25
CA VAL A 378 -26.91 -4.07 -8.95
C VAL A 378 -27.32 -5.35 -8.20
N GLY A 379 -28.15 -5.23 -7.17
CA GLY A 379 -28.73 -6.38 -6.47
C GLY A 379 -27.92 -6.90 -5.28
N ASN A 380 -26.93 -6.15 -4.78
CA ASN A 380 -26.46 -6.39 -3.41
C ASN A 380 -27.59 -5.96 -2.46
N ASP A 381 -28.30 -6.91 -1.87
CA ASP A 381 -29.53 -6.71 -1.10
C ASP A 381 -29.39 -5.91 0.22
N GLY A 382 -28.23 -5.28 0.45
CA GLY A 382 -27.96 -4.48 1.64
C GLY A 382 -27.87 -5.28 2.94
N THR A 383 -28.13 -6.59 2.93
CA THR A 383 -27.98 -7.44 4.13
C THR A 383 -26.53 -7.86 4.37
N SER A 384 -25.70 -7.85 3.31
CA SER A 384 -24.25 -8.11 3.36
C SER A 384 -23.39 -6.84 3.50
N LEU A 385 -23.93 -5.65 3.22
CA LEU A 385 -23.28 -4.35 3.40
C LEU A 385 -23.64 -3.77 4.77
N VAL A 386 -22.96 -4.25 5.81
CA VAL A 386 -23.06 -3.67 7.16
C VAL A 386 -22.07 -2.50 7.26
N GLY A 387 -22.56 -1.29 7.00
CA GLY A 387 -21.83 -0.06 7.34
C GLY A 387 -21.82 0.11 8.86
N TYR A 388 -20.65 0.10 9.49
CA TYR A 388 -20.49 0.46 10.90
C TYR A 388 -20.14 1.94 11.01
N CYS A 389 -21.14 2.81 10.93
CA CYS A 389 -20.96 4.22 11.28
C CYS A 389 -20.97 4.34 12.81
N THR A 390 -19.81 4.61 13.42
CA THR A 390 -19.76 5.01 14.83
C THR A 390 -20.03 6.51 14.91
N GLN A 391 -21.24 6.91 15.32
CA GLN A 391 -21.52 8.30 15.62
C GLN A 391 -20.79 8.66 16.92
N LEU A 392 -19.80 9.55 16.85
CA LEU A 392 -19.17 10.13 18.04
C LEU A 392 -20.04 11.28 18.51
N ASP A 393 -20.45 11.26 19.78
CA ASP A 393 -21.15 12.38 20.40
C ASP A 393 -20.27 13.65 20.44
N ALA A 394 -20.83 14.77 20.92
CA ALA A 394 -20.11 16.03 21.02
C ALA A 394 -18.86 15.95 21.92
N ASP A 395 -18.79 14.96 22.79
CA ASP A 395 -17.72 14.72 23.75
C ASP A 395 -16.71 13.65 23.25
N GLY A 396 -16.93 13.07 22.07
CA GLY A 396 -16.07 12.07 21.45
C GLY A 396 -16.31 10.63 21.94
N ASN A 397 -17.44 10.36 22.61
CA ASN A 397 -17.83 8.99 22.95
C ASN A 397 -18.64 8.39 21.80
N GLY A 398 -18.22 7.23 21.31
CA GLY A 398 -18.98 6.45 20.34
C GLY A 398 -19.81 5.37 21.01
N SER A 399 -21.10 5.26 20.67
CA SER A 399 -21.81 4.00 20.84
C SER A 399 -21.59 3.17 19.57
N VAL A 400 -21.09 1.94 19.75
CA VAL A 400 -21.02 0.94 18.66
C VAL A 400 -22.40 0.27 18.62
N GLU A 401 -23.40 0.97 18.09
CA GLU A 401 -24.63 0.30 17.67
C GLU A 401 -24.57 0.07 16.15
N PRO A 402 -24.91 -1.14 15.67
CA PRO A 402 -25.16 -1.34 14.24
C PRO A 402 -26.35 -0.47 13.86
N GLN A 403 -26.10 0.68 13.22
CA GLN A 403 -27.17 1.43 12.60
C GLN A 403 -27.41 0.88 11.21
N HIS A 404 -28.55 0.22 11.04
CA HIS A 404 -29.14 0.13 9.71
C HIS A 404 -29.40 1.57 9.25
N LEU A 405 -28.74 2.01 8.19
CA LEU A 405 -29.01 3.32 7.59
C LEU A 405 -30.51 3.36 7.27
N PRO A 406 -31.28 4.30 7.86
CA PRO A 406 -32.68 4.40 7.56
C PRO A 406 -32.88 4.74 6.07
N PRO A 407 -34.01 4.35 5.47
CA PRO A 407 -34.35 4.73 4.10
C PRO A 407 -34.17 6.25 3.88
N LEU A 408 -33.68 6.62 2.68
CA LEU A 408 -33.38 7.99 2.26
C LEU A 408 -34.59 8.95 2.36
N ASP A 409 -35.80 8.41 2.48
CA ASP A 409 -37.06 9.15 2.56
C ASP A 409 -37.60 9.29 4.01
N SER A 410 -36.87 8.84 5.02
CA SER A 410 -37.32 8.96 6.41
C SER A 410 -37.20 10.40 6.93
N ALA A 411 -38.25 10.88 7.60
CA ALA A 411 -38.30 12.21 8.21
C ALA A 411 -37.22 12.43 9.29
N THR A 412 -36.60 11.35 9.78
CA THR A 412 -35.49 11.36 10.74
C THR A 412 -34.19 11.91 10.14
N PHE A 413 -34.11 12.05 8.81
CA PHE A 413 -32.90 12.45 8.07
C PHE A 413 -32.74 13.97 7.91
N ALA A 414 -33.78 14.77 8.13
CA ALA A 414 -33.71 16.23 8.00
C ALA A 414 -33.17 16.96 9.25
N ASP A 415 -33.03 16.22 10.36
CA ASP A 415 -32.64 16.74 11.68
C ASP A 415 -31.23 16.25 12.13
N MET A 416 -30.52 15.49 11.28
CA MET A 416 -29.10 15.14 11.43
C MET A 416 -28.25 16.06 10.57
#